data_AF-A7YXF3-F1
#
_entry.id   AF-A7YXF3-F1
#
_cell.length_a   1.000
_cell.length_b   1.000
_cell.length_c   1.000
_cell.angle_alpha   90.00
_cell.angle_beta   90.00
_cell.angle_gamma   90.00
#
_symmetry.space_group_name_H-M   'P 1'
#
loop_
_entity.id
_entity.type
_entity.pdbx_description
1 polymer ?
#
loop_
_entity_poly.entity_id
_entity_poly.type
_entity_poly.pdbx_seq_one_letter_code
_entity_poly.pdbx_strand_id
1 'polypeptide(L)'
;MIRETQGMFVAGDKTTIAYLRHVCSADQAMPALHSLDEKHAFATGSHGAAKLLDEKIEAFVSQNMLEPPEESPGAGHSRKESAASTSNAGGTAQGRGGRKRGPPRTQ
;
A
#
# COMPACT_ATOMS: atom_id res chain seq x y z
N MET A 1 36.53 -31.75 -4.89
CA MET A 1 35.85 -31.74 -6.21
C MET A 1 34.80 -30.66 -6.16
N ILE A 2 34.98 -29.54 -6.87
CA ILE A 2 34.00 -28.45 -6.90
C ILE A 2 32.88 -28.90 -7.85
N ARG A 3 31.65 -29.00 -7.34
CA ARG A 3 30.47 -29.31 -8.18
C ARG A 3 30.01 -27.99 -8.79
N GLU A 4 30.28 -27.79 -10.08
CA GLU A 4 29.68 -26.70 -10.85
C GLU A 4 28.21 -27.04 -11.08
N THR A 5 27.33 -26.43 -10.29
CA THR A 5 25.89 -26.58 -10.46
C THR A 5 25.43 -25.51 -11.44
N GLN A 6 24.90 -25.90 -12.60
CA GLN A 6 24.29 -24.95 -13.52
C GLN A 6 22.98 -24.43 -12.94
N GLY A 7 22.80 -23.11 -12.99
CA GLY A 7 21.61 -22.46 -12.47
C GLY A 7 21.74 -20.94 -12.53
N MET A 8 20.79 -20.26 -11.91
CA MET A 8 20.69 -18.81 -11.87
C MET A 8 20.80 -18.32 -10.44
N PHE A 9 21.60 -17.26 -10.25
CA PHE A 9 21.65 -16.53 -9.01
C PHE A 9 20.55 -15.45 -9.00
N VAL A 10 19.74 -15.43 -7.96
CA VAL A 10 18.62 -14.50 -7.78
C VAL A 10 18.96 -13.61 -6.59
N ALA A 11 18.93 -12.29 -6.80
CA ALA A 11 19.12 -11.28 -5.78
C ALA A 11 17.88 -10.40 -5.68
N GLY A 12 17.44 -10.11 -4.47
CA GLY A 12 16.26 -9.28 -4.21
C GLY A 12 16.18 -8.83 -2.76
N ASP A 13 15.09 -8.14 -2.40
CA ASP A 13 14.83 -7.85 -1.00
C ASP A 13 14.30 -9.08 -0.24
N LYS A 14 14.20 -8.95 1.09
CA LYS A 14 13.74 -10.03 1.96
C LYS A 14 12.34 -10.52 1.61
N THR A 15 11.46 -9.61 1.22
CA THR A 15 10.06 -9.91 0.91
C THR A 15 9.93 -10.66 -0.41
N THR A 16 10.66 -10.24 -1.45
CA THR A 16 10.71 -10.91 -2.74
C THR A 16 11.26 -12.33 -2.58
N ILE A 17 12.38 -12.52 -1.87
CA ILE A 17 12.97 -13.85 -1.68
C ILE A 17 12.05 -14.76 -0.85
N ALA A 18 11.43 -14.24 0.21
CA ALA A 18 10.46 -15.00 0.98
C ALA A 18 9.24 -15.42 0.15
N TYR A 19 8.72 -14.51 -0.68
CA TYR A 19 7.62 -14.79 -1.59
C TYR A 19 8.00 -15.86 -2.61
N LEU A 20 9.14 -15.69 -3.31
CA LEU A 20 9.63 -16.65 -4.29
C LEU A 20 9.83 -18.05 -3.68
N ARG A 21 10.40 -18.13 -2.48
CA ARG A 21 10.53 -19.40 -1.74
C ARG A 21 9.18 -20.05 -1.48
N HIS A 22 8.18 -19.27 -1.09
CA HIS A 22 6.84 -19.77 -0.83
C HIS A 22 6.22 -20.36 -2.10
N VAL A 23 6.19 -19.61 -3.21
CA VAL A 23 5.57 -20.10 -4.45
C VAL A 23 6.35 -21.26 -5.09
N CYS A 24 7.68 -21.23 -5.06
CA CYS A 24 8.50 -22.34 -5.59
C CYS A 24 8.39 -23.62 -4.74
N SER A 25 8.08 -23.51 -3.45
CA SER A 25 7.84 -24.69 -2.60
C SER A 25 6.46 -25.31 -2.80
N ALA A 26 5.50 -24.52 -3.27
CA ALA A 26 4.10 -24.92 -3.42
C ALA A 26 3.79 -25.57 -4.78
N ASP A 27 4.57 -25.25 -5.82
CA ASP A 27 4.31 -25.67 -7.20
C ASP A 27 5.54 -26.38 -7.79
N GLN A 28 5.36 -27.65 -8.19
CA GLN A 28 6.43 -28.45 -8.81
C GLN A 28 6.80 -27.99 -10.22
N ALA A 29 5.94 -27.19 -10.88
CA ALA A 29 6.26 -26.58 -12.16
C ALA A 29 7.23 -25.39 -12.03
N MET A 30 7.46 -24.90 -10.81
CA MET A 30 8.40 -23.82 -10.55
C MET A 30 9.84 -24.34 -10.48
N PRO A 31 10.83 -23.50 -10.83
CA PRO A 31 12.24 -23.84 -10.61
C PRO A 31 12.51 -24.10 -9.13
N ALA A 32 13.35 -25.10 -8.86
CA ALA A 32 13.78 -25.41 -7.50
C ALA A 32 14.66 -24.28 -6.99
N LEU A 33 14.21 -23.64 -5.90
CA LEU A 33 14.83 -22.45 -5.34
C LEU A 33 15.47 -22.77 -3.99
N HIS A 34 16.79 -22.59 -3.90
CA HIS A 34 17.58 -22.78 -2.69
C HIS A 34 17.96 -21.42 -2.09
N SER A 35 17.46 -21.11 -0.90
CA SER A 35 17.88 -19.89 -0.19
C SER A 35 19.36 -19.97 0.15
N LEU A 36 20.12 -18.92 -0.16
CA LEU A 36 21.51 -18.77 0.28
C LEU A 36 21.55 -17.89 1.54
N ASP A 37 20.78 -16.80 1.54
CA ASP A 37 20.53 -15.95 2.69
C ASP A 37 19.14 -15.29 2.57
N GLU A 38 18.90 -14.17 3.27
CA GLU A 38 17.63 -13.45 3.24
C GLU A 38 17.36 -12.68 1.94
N LYS A 39 18.42 -12.36 1.17
CA LYS A 39 18.37 -11.53 -0.03
C LYS A 39 18.80 -12.26 -1.30
N HIS A 40 19.34 -13.46 -1.15
CA HIS A 40 19.89 -14.25 -2.24
C HIS A 40 19.34 -15.66 -2.24
N ALA A 41 19.06 -16.15 -3.44
CA ALA A 41 18.66 -17.52 -3.69
C ALA A 41 19.32 -18.05 -4.96
N PHE A 42 19.49 -19.36 -5.02
CA PHE A 42 19.97 -20.07 -6.18
C PHE A 42 18.83 -20.87 -6.79
N ALA A 43 18.47 -20.56 -8.04
CA ALA A 43 17.46 -21.27 -8.79
C ALA A 43 18.10 -22.32 -9.69
N THR A 44 17.71 -23.57 -9.51
CA THR A 44 18.04 -24.68 -10.41
C THR A 44 16.85 -24.97 -11.31
N GLY A 45 17.07 -25.05 -12.61
CA GLY A 45 15.99 -25.26 -13.57
C GLY A 45 16.43 -25.06 -15.02
N SER A 46 15.53 -25.42 -15.94
CA SER A 46 15.75 -25.35 -17.38
C SER A 46 15.61 -23.93 -17.95
N HIS A 47 15.81 -23.83 -19.25
CA HIS A 47 15.64 -22.61 -20.04
C HIS A 47 14.19 -22.08 -19.88
N GLY A 48 14.02 -20.99 -19.13
CA GLY A 48 12.71 -20.39 -18.81
C GLY A 48 12.49 -20.06 -17.33
N ALA A 49 13.35 -20.54 -16.43
CA ALA A 49 13.24 -20.28 -14.99
C ALA A 49 13.18 -18.77 -14.66
N ALA A 50 13.98 -17.94 -15.32
CA ALA A 50 13.97 -16.49 -15.14
C ALA A 50 12.59 -15.89 -15.45
N LYS A 51 12.03 -16.21 -16.62
CA LYS A 51 10.72 -15.72 -17.08
C LYS A 51 9.60 -16.10 -16.11
N LEU A 52 9.60 -17.34 -15.60
CA LEU A 52 8.61 -17.80 -14.65
C LEU A 52 8.71 -17.07 -13.30
N LEU A 53 9.93 -16.83 -12.82
CA LEU A 53 10.14 -16.07 -11.58
C LEU A 53 9.70 -14.62 -11.74
N ASP A 54 10.01 -13.99 -12.88
CA ASP A 54 9.57 -12.64 -13.21
C ASP A 54 8.03 -12.54 -13.26
N GLU A 55 7.36 -13.49 -13.92
CA GLU A 55 5.89 -13.55 -13.97
C GLU A 55 5.25 -13.65 -12.58
N LYS A 56 5.86 -14.40 -11.65
CA LYS A 56 5.37 -14.48 -10.26
C LYS A 56 5.58 -13.16 -9.51
N ILE A 57 6.70 -12.47 -9.73
CA ILE A 57 6.96 -11.16 -9.13
C ILE A 57 5.95 -10.14 -9.65
N GLU A 58 5.70 -10.10 -10.96
CA GLU A 58 4.70 -9.21 -11.55
C GLU A 58 3.28 -9.49 -11.02
N ALA A 59 2.92 -10.77 -10.90
CA ALA A 59 1.65 -11.16 -10.29
C ALA A 59 1.56 -10.72 -8.82
N PHE A 60 2.64 -10.84 -8.05
CA PHE A 60 2.71 -10.35 -6.67
C PHE A 60 2.54 -8.84 -6.61
N VAL A 61 3.27 -8.08 -7.43
CA VAL A 61 3.18 -6.62 -7.45
C VAL A 61 1.78 -6.16 -7.85
N SER A 62 1.24 -6.68 -8.95
CA SER A 62 -0.10 -6.28 -9.44
C SER A 62 -1.22 -6.54 -8.43
N GLN A 63 -1.12 -7.58 -7.60
CA GLN A 63 -2.10 -7.88 -6.56
C GLN A 63 -1.94 -7.04 -5.29
N ASN A 64 -0.76 -6.45 -5.07
CA ASN A 64 -0.42 -5.77 -3.80
C ASN A 64 -0.14 -4.27 -3.96
N MET A 65 -0.13 -3.74 -5.18
CA MET A 65 -0.13 -2.30 -5.40
C MET A 65 -1.46 -1.73 -4.93
N LEU A 66 -1.44 -0.94 -3.85
CA LEU A 66 -2.59 -0.13 -3.48
C LEU A 66 -2.87 0.84 -4.62
N GLU A 67 -4.09 0.81 -5.15
CA GLU A 67 -4.59 1.91 -5.97
C GLU A 67 -4.48 3.20 -5.13
N PRO A 68 -3.93 4.30 -5.72
CA PRO A 68 -3.98 5.58 -5.03
C PRO A 68 -5.44 5.86 -4.69
N PRO A 69 -5.75 6.31 -3.46
CA PRO A 69 -7.12 6.64 -3.11
C PRO A 69 -7.64 7.62 -4.15
N GLU A 70 -8.77 7.29 -4.78
CA GLU A 70 -9.44 8.21 -5.68
C GLU A 70 -9.57 9.55 -4.93
N GLU A 71 -9.08 10.64 -5.54
CA GLU A 71 -9.50 11.96 -5.12
C GLU A 71 -11.01 11.98 -5.28
N SER A 72 -11.75 11.68 -4.21
CA SER A 72 -13.11 12.18 -4.08
C SER A 72 -12.99 13.67 -4.35
N PRO A 73 -13.57 14.22 -5.42
CA PRO A 73 -13.60 15.65 -5.57
C PRO A 73 -14.29 16.15 -4.30
N GLY A 74 -13.49 16.79 -3.45
CA GLY A 74 -13.97 17.32 -2.19
C GLY A 74 -15.25 18.07 -2.46
N ALA A 75 -16.20 17.94 -1.55
CA ALA A 75 -17.37 18.78 -1.44
C ALA A 75 -16.93 20.26 -1.48
N GLY A 76 -16.75 20.76 -2.69
CA GLY A 76 -16.40 22.13 -3.00
C GLY A 76 -17.67 22.92 -2.82
N HIS A 77 -17.79 23.51 -1.64
CA HIS A 77 -18.67 24.62 -1.37
C HIS A 77 -18.67 25.59 -2.55
N SER A 78 -19.66 25.47 -3.42
CA SER A 78 -20.09 26.57 -4.28
C SER A 78 -20.89 27.55 -3.42
N ARG A 79 -20.26 28.14 -2.40
CA ARG A 79 -20.77 29.37 -1.81
C ARG A 79 -20.38 30.48 -2.76
N LYS A 80 -21.30 30.83 -3.66
CA LYS A 80 -21.23 32.05 -4.47
C LYS A 80 -21.00 33.22 -3.51
N GLU A 81 -19.76 33.70 -3.42
CA GLU A 81 -19.48 35.04 -2.94
C GLU A 81 -19.93 36.02 -4.02
N SER A 82 -21.24 36.29 -4.06
CA SER A 82 -21.73 37.49 -4.71
C SER A 82 -21.39 38.66 -3.81
N ALA A 83 -20.29 39.33 -4.14
CA ALA A 83 -20.00 40.67 -3.68
C ALA A 83 -21.17 41.59 -4.06
N ALA A 84 -21.97 41.98 -3.07
CA ALA A 84 -22.88 43.10 -3.16
C ALA A 84 -22.66 43.98 -1.94
N SER A 85 -21.81 44.99 -2.14
CA SER A 85 -21.75 46.16 -1.26
C SER A 85 -23.15 46.75 -1.12
N THR A 86 -23.69 46.76 0.10
CA THR A 86 -24.67 47.78 0.51
C THR A 86 -24.49 48.08 2.00
N SER A 87 -24.61 49.38 2.27
CA SER A 87 -24.21 50.16 3.43
C SER A 87 -25.20 50.14 4.60
N ASN A 88 -24.66 50.40 5.80
CA ASN A 88 -25.27 51.01 7.00
C ASN A 88 -26.59 50.45 7.56
N ALA A 89 -26.52 49.89 8.78
CA ALA A 89 -27.21 50.42 9.96
C ALA A 89 -26.88 49.55 11.19
N GLY A 90 -26.69 50.20 12.34
CA GLY A 90 -26.18 49.62 13.57
C GLY A 90 -27.12 48.67 14.30
N GLY A 91 -26.58 48.04 15.35
CA GLY A 91 -27.35 47.19 16.25
C GLY A 91 -26.47 46.31 17.12
N THR A 92 -26.01 46.88 18.24
CA THR A 92 -25.40 46.21 19.39
C THR A 92 -26.21 45.01 19.90
N ALA A 93 -25.58 43.86 20.14
CA ALA A 93 -25.78 43.04 21.36
C ALA A 93 -24.99 41.70 21.34
N GLN A 94 -23.94 41.66 22.17
CA GLN A 94 -23.80 40.72 23.27
C GLN A 94 -23.75 39.20 22.93
N GLY A 95 -22.55 38.73 22.58
CA GLY A 95 -22.19 37.32 22.70
C GLY A 95 -21.91 36.94 24.15
N ARG A 96 -22.74 36.08 24.74
CA ARG A 96 -22.40 35.29 25.93
C ARG A 96 -22.64 33.80 25.64
N GLY A 97 -21.63 33.17 25.05
CA GLY A 97 -21.46 31.73 25.11
C GLY A 97 -21.07 31.29 26.52
N GLY A 98 -21.63 30.18 26.99
CA GLY A 98 -21.24 29.60 28.28
C GLY A 98 -22.26 28.61 28.82
N ARG A 99 -22.55 27.53 28.08
CA ARG A 99 -23.30 26.37 28.60
C ARG A 99 -22.48 25.72 29.73
N LYS A 100 -22.90 25.96 30.98
CA LYS A 100 -22.41 25.22 32.16
C LYS A 100 -22.95 23.80 32.12
N ARG A 101 -22.04 22.82 32.17
CA ARG A 101 -22.32 21.41 32.43
C ARG A 101 -22.95 21.30 33.82
N GLY A 102 -24.08 20.59 33.93
CA GLY A 102 -24.63 20.18 35.22
C GLY A 102 -24.82 18.67 35.24
N PRO A 103 -24.38 18.00 36.31
CA PRO A 103 -25.07 16.84 36.86
C PRO A 103 -25.44 17.13 38.33
N PRO A 104 -26.03 16.16 39.06
CA PRO A 104 -27.29 15.45 38.86
C PRO A 104 -28.21 15.66 40.08
N ARG A 105 -29.48 15.17 40.05
CA ARG A 105 -30.12 14.51 41.22
C ARG A 105 -31.56 14.05 40.98
N THR A 106 -31.75 12.74 41.17
CA THR A 106 -32.80 12.02 41.93
C THR A 106 -34.18 12.66 42.12
N GLN A 107 -35.23 11.91 41.79
CA GLN A 107 -36.03 11.17 42.78
C GLN A 107 -36.39 9.79 42.23
#